data_AF-A0A7Y4C686-F1
#
_entry.id   AF-A0A7Y4C686-F1
#
_cell.length_a   1.000
_cell.length_b   1.000
_cell.length_c   1.000
_cell.angle_alpha   90.00
_cell.angle_beta   90.00
_cell.angle_gamma   90.00
#
_symmetry.space_group_name_H-M   'P 1'
#
loop_
_entity.id
_entity.type
_entity.pdbx_description
1 polymer ?
#
loop_
_entity_poly.entity_id
_entity_poly.type
_entity_poly.pdbx_seq_one_letter_code
_entity_poly.pdbx_strand_id
1 'polypeptide(L)'
;MELSEHSHTVESVDQPNKAFKSDSQRLAVSLRSSIAKRRSHLNAVLGFRGIFVEIKDILPILGVAVGWFLSEVAGAVKSRNLRRRSMRKAITSLYKLNFEMLEVKGAQEYTKNLSTELKDWEHGRQRAFSQYADNSQEFEKELDEAVMLVSEEYPLIAVKLSQFIRKYRFIKTKSLDGFIDKEAIYLQLLAGNETGQLAAQYVVENSLLKVAFRVDFWLWCTLKLDIRKFKKGIKSGDMIHSSQAFNKKSGKKEKVEESTQKT
;
A
#
# COMPACT_ATOMS: atom_id res chain seq x y z
N MET A 1 -115.57 -81.88 27.40
CA MET A 1 -114.54 -82.90 27.16
C MET A 1 -113.28 -82.13 26.79
N GLU A 2 -112.30 -82.17 27.70
CA GLU A 2 -110.88 -81.80 27.55
C GLU A 2 -110.52 -80.32 27.28
N LEU A 3 -109.98 -79.62 28.30
CA LEU A 3 -108.55 -79.40 28.66
C LEU A 3 -107.94 -78.23 27.87
N SER A 4 -107.53 -77.14 28.52
CA SER A 4 -106.14 -76.82 28.89
C SER A 4 -106.05 -75.28 28.99
N GLU A 5 -105.16 -74.57 29.68
CA GLU A 5 -104.13 -74.81 30.68
C GLU A 5 -103.76 -73.40 31.22
N HIS A 6 -103.44 -73.31 32.51
CA HIS A 6 -102.78 -72.13 33.09
C HIS A 6 -101.28 -72.17 32.76
N SER A 7 -100.69 -71.05 32.35
CA SER A 7 -99.29 -70.74 32.71
C SER A 7 -99.03 -69.23 32.70
N HIS A 8 -98.65 -68.73 33.87
CA HIS A 8 -98.00 -67.44 34.06
C HIS A 8 -96.50 -67.61 33.83
N THR A 9 -95.88 -66.74 33.04
CA THR A 9 -94.44 -66.49 33.10
C THR A 9 -94.18 -64.98 33.13
N VAL A 10 -93.51 -64.57 34.20
CA VAL A 10 -92.85 -63.27 34.37
C VAL A 10 -91.53 -63.35 33.63
N GLU A 11 -91.29 -62.46 32.67
CA GLU A 11 -89.94 -62.21 32.15
C GLU A 11 -89.62 -60.72 32.12
N SER A 12 -88.36 -60.48 32.42
CA SER A 12 -87.73 -59.28 32.94
C SER A 12 -87.39 -58.23 31.89
N VAL A 13 -87.28 -57.00 32.41
CA VAL A 13 -86.70 -55.79 31.80
C VAL A 13 -85.41 -56.07 31.02
N ASP A 14 -85.31 -55.52 29.81
CA ASP A 14 -84.03 -55.07 29.25
C ASP A 14 -84.26 -53.91 28.27
N GLN A 15 -84.12 -52.67 28.77
CA GLN A 15 -84.00 -51.50 27.90
C GLN A 15 -82.59 -51.46 27.32
N PRO A 16 -82.40 -51.51 25.97
CA PRO A 16 -81.08 -51.40 25.39
C PRO A 16 -80.50 -50.00 25.61
N ASN A 17 -79.44 -49.94 26.41
CA ASN A 17 -78.74 -48.75 26.86
C ASN A 17 -78.07 -48.01 25.67
N LYS A 18 -78.73 -46.96 25.16
CA LYS A 18 -78.33 -46.20 23.94
C LYS A 18 -76.95 -45.52 24.03
N ALA A 19 -76.37 -45.41 25.22
CA ALA A 19 -75.07 -44.78 25.44
C ALA A 19 -73.91 -45.54 24.79
N PHE A 20 -73.91 -46.88 24.82
CA PHE A 20 -72.78 -47.71 24.37
C PHE A 20 -72.55 -47.72 22.85
N LYS A 21 -73.60 -47.49 22.04
CA LYS A 21 -73.50 -47.48 20.56
C LYS A 21 -72.85 -46.20 20.02
N SER A 22 -72.97 -45.09 20.75
CA SER A 22 -72.40 -43.80 20.32
C SER A 22 -70.89 -43.71 20.57
N ASP A 23 -70.40 -44.39 21.61
CA ASP A 23 -68.99 -44.29 22.03
C ASP A 23 -68.08 -45.21 21.20
N SER A 24 -68.58 -46.39 20.82
CA SER A 24 -67.88 -47.30 19.91
C SER A 24 -67.70 -46.72 18.50
N GLN A 25 -68.62 -45.86 18.03
CA GLN A 25 -68.46 -45.11 16.78
C GLN A 25 -67.43 -43.98 16.90
N ARG A 26 -67.36 -43.28 18.03
CA ARG A 26 -66.36 -42.24 18.31
C ARG A 26 -64.94 -42.81 18.39
N LEU A 27 -64.78 -43.99 18.98
CA LEU A 27 -63.50 -44.69 19.05
C LEU A 27 -62.98 -45.07 17.66
N ALA A 28 -63.85 -45.58 16.79
CA ALA A 28 -63.48 -46.00 15.43
C ALA A 28 -63.02 -44.81 14.55
N VAL A 29 -63.63 -43.63 14.69
CA VAL A 29 -63.21 -42.41 13.99
C VAL A 29 -61.87 -41.88 14.53
N SER A 30 -61.67 -41.93 15.85
CA SER A 30 -60.41 -41.55 16.49
C SER A 30 -59.23 -42.43 16.04
N LEU A 31 -59.45 -43.75 15.96
CA LEU A 31 -58.45 -44.71 15.47
C LEU A 31 -58.07 -44.47 14.00
N ARG A 32 -59.05 -44.21 13.12
CA ARG A 32 -58.77 -43.91 11.70
C ARG A 32 -57.97 -42.62 11.54
N SER A 33 -58.29 -41.58 12.32
CA SER A 33 -57.52 -40.33 12.35
C SER A 33 -56.08 -40.53 12.85
N SER A 34 -55.90 -41.33 13.91
CA SER A 34 -54.58 -41.68 14.44
C SER A 34 -53.71 -42.44 13.43
N ILE A 35 -54.32 -43.39 12.69
CA ILE A 35 -53.64 -44.15 11.63
C ILE A 35 -53.29 -43.24 10.44
N ALA A 36 -54.18 -42.34 10.03
CA ALA A 36 -53.91 -41.36 8.97
C ALA A 36 -52.75 -40.43 9.34
N LYS A 37 -52.70 -39.93 10.59
CA LYS A 37 -51.62 -39.07 11.09
C LYS A 37 -50.29 -39.80 11.16
N ARG A 38 -50.28 -41.07 11.62
CA ARG A 38 -49.05 -41.90 11.63
C ARG A 38 -48.56 -42.21 10.20
N ARG A 39 -49.46 -42.47 9.24
CA ARG A 39 -49.08 -42.65 7.82
C ARG A 39 -48.54 -41.36 7.18
N SER A 40 -49.09 -40.20 7.54
CA SER A 40 -48.56 -38.90 7.09
C SER A 40 -47.14 -38.65 7.61
N HIS A 41 -46.89 -38.93 8.90
CA HIS A 41 -45.53 -38.83 9.46
C HIS A 41 -44.56 -39.83 8.82
N LEU A 42 -45.00 -41.07 8.56
CA LEU A 42 -44.16 -42.08 7.92
C LEU A 42 -43.79 -41.68 6.48
N ASN A 43 -44.73 -41.13 5.71
CA ASN A 43 -44.46 -40.60 4.37
C ASN A 43 -43.55 -39.36 4.38
N ALA A 44 -43.68 -38.49 5.38
CA ALA A 44 -42.78 -37.34 5.55
C ALA A 44 -41.35 -37.78 5.89
N VAL A 45 -41.20 -38.81 6.74
CA VAL A 45 -39.90 -39.38 7.11
C VAL A 45 -39.28 -40.19 5.97
N LEU A 46 -40.08 -40.91 5.18
CA LEU A 46 -39.62 -41.62 3.99
C LEU A 46 -39.23 -40.66 2.85
N GLY A 47 -39.94 -39.55 2.67
CA GLY A 47 -39.57 -38.50 1.71
C GLY A 47 -38.25 -37.80 2.06
N PHE A 48 -37.93 -37.66 3.35
CA PHE A 48 -36.66 -37.08 3.82
C PHE A 48 -35.45 -38.00 3.66
N ARG A 49 -35.68 -39.31 3.49
CA ARG A 49 -34.63 -40.34 3.41
C ARG A 49 -34.18 -40.65 1.98
N GLY A 50 -34.74 -39.94 1.00
CA GLY A 50 -34.43 -40.03 -0.43
C GLY A 50 -33.67 -38.83 -1.00
N ILE A 51 -33.03 -38.00 -0.17
CA ILE A 51 -32.11 -36.96 -0.65
C ILE A 51 -30.76 -37.62 -0.96
N PHE A 52 -30.74 -38.51 -1.96
CA PHE A 52 -29.53 -38.67 -2.75
C PHE A 52 -29.41 -37.36 -3.51
N VAL A 53 -28.56 -36.45 -3.04
CA VAL A 53 -28.21 -35.26 -3.81
C VAL A 53 -27.57 -35.78 -5.10
N GLU A 54 -28.31 -35.79 -6.20
CA GLU A 54 -27.75 -36.19 -7.48
C GLU A 54 -26.67 -35.16 -7.83
N ILE A 55 -25.59 -35.61 -8.47
CA ILE A 55 -24.49 -34.73 -8.92
C ILE A 55 -25.04 -33.54 -9.73
N LYS A 56 -26.18 -33.71 -10.41
CA LYS A 56 -26.91 -32.68 -11.16
C LYS A 56 -27.41 -31.51 -10.29
N ASP A 57 -27.73 -31.74 -9.02
CA ASP A 57 -28.18 -30.70 -8.07
C ASP A 57 -27.01 -29.94 -7.43
N ILE A 58 -25.82 -30.56 -7.40
CA ILE A 58 -24.57 -29.95 -6.89
C ILE A 58 -23.94 -29.04 -7.95
N LEU A 59 -24.02 -29.42 -9.23
CA LEU A 59 -23.46 -28.65 -10.36
C LEU A 59 -23.83 -27.15 -10.36
N PRO A 60 -25.10 -26.74 -10.20
CA PRO A 60 -25.46 -25.33 -10.21
C PRO A 60 -24.89 -24.57 -8.99
N ILE A 61 -24.89 -25.19 -7.81
CA ILE A 61 -24.32 -24.60 -6.58
C ILE A 61 -22.80 -24.43 -6.73
N LEU A 62 -22.13 -25.45 -7.26
CA LEU A 62 -20.69 -25.41 -7.54
C LEU A 62 -20.35 -24.34 -8.58
N GLY A 63 -21.17 -24.22 -9.63
CA GLY A 63 -21.01 -23.18 -10.65
C GLY A 63 -21.10 -21.76 -10.08
N VAL A 64 -22.07 -21.51 -9.19
CA VAL A 64 -22.19 -20.21 -8.49
C VAL A 64 -20.98 -19.97 -7.57
N ALA A 65 -20.56 -20.99 -6.80
CA ALA A 65 -19.41 -20.88 -5.90
C ALA A 65 -18.11 -20.59 -6.67
N VAL A 66 -17.87 -21.27 -7.80
CA VAL A 66 -16.73 -21.00 -8.69
C VAL A 66 -16.83 -19.61 -9.30
N GLY A 67 -18.02 -19.18 -9.72
CA GLY A 67 -18.26 -17.83 -10.26
C GLY A 67 -17.93 -16.73 -9.24
N TRP A 68 -18.40 -16.87 -8.00
CA TRP A 68 -18.06 -15.95 -6.90
C TRP A 68 -16.56 -15.95 -6.60
N PHE A 69 -15.95 -17.12 -6.50
CA PHE A 69 -14.52 -17.25 -6.25
C PHE A 69 -13.69 -16.58 -7.35
N LEU A 70 -14.00 -16.82 -8.63
CA LEU A 70 -13.33 -16.18 -9.75
C LEU A 70 -13.54 -14.67 -9.76
N SER A 71 -14.74 -14.19 -9.40
CA SER A 71 -15.03 -12.76 -9.31
C SER A 71 -14.20 -12.08 -8.21
N GLU A 72 -14.10 -12.70 -7.04
CA GLU A 72 -13.29 -12.21 -5.92
C GLU A 72 -11.80 -12.19 -6.28
N VAL A 73 -11.30 -13.26 -6.91
CA VAL A 73 -9.92 -13.34 -7.41
C VAL A 73 -9.66 -12.26 -8.46
N ALA A 74 -10.57 -12.05 -9.41
CA ALA A 74 -10.44 -11.02 -10.43
C ALA A 74 -10.43 -9.60 -9.80
N GLY A 75 -11.29 -9.37 -8.81
CA GLY A 75 -11.31 -8.15 -8.00
C GLY A 75 -9.97 -7.91 -7.30
N ALA A 76 -9.43 -8.93 -6.62
CA ALA A 76 -8.14 -8.86 -5.94
C ALA A 76 -6.99 -8.58 -6.93
N VAL A 77 -7.00 -9.21 -8.11
CA VAL A 77 -5.99 -8.96 -9.16
C VAL A 77 -6.09 -7.53 -9.69
N LYS A 78 -7.30 -7.02 -9.92
CA LYS A 78 -7.53 -5.64 -10.38
C LYS A 78 -7.01 -4.63 -9.36
N SER A 79 -7.32 -4.81 -8.08
CA SER A 79 -6.84 -3.94 -6.99
C SER A 79 -5.32 -3.95 -6.87
N ARG A 80 -4.68 -5.12 -6.98
CA ARG A 80 -3.21 -5.24 -7.00
C ARG A 80 -2.59 -4.51 -8.19
N ASN A 81 -3.21 -4.59 -9.37
CA ASN A 81 -2.72 -3.90 -10.57
C ASN A 81 -2.85 -2.38 -10.46
N LEU A 82 -3.96 -1.87 -9.87
CA LEU A 82 -4.12 -0.45 -9.61
C LEU A 82 -3.05 0.07 -8.65
N ARG A 83 -2.85 -0.62 -7.52
CA ARG A 83 -1.79 -0.31 -6.54
C ARG A 83 -0.39 -0.29 -7.18
N ARG A 84 -0.06 -1.27 -8.02
CA ARG A 84 1.22 -1.30 -8.76
C ARG A 84 1.38 -0.11 -9.69
N ARG A 85 0.32 0.33 -10.37
CA ARG A 85 0.35 1.50 -11.27
C ARG A 85 0.59 2.78 -10.49
N SER A 86 -0.14 3.01 -9.40
CA SER A 86 0.08 4.16 -8.52
C SER A 86 1.52 4.20 -8.00
N MET A 87 2.04 3.06 -7.55
CA MET A 87 3.41 3.00 -7.07
C MET A 87 4.46 3.23 -8.15
N ARG A 88 4.21 2.79 -9.39
CA ARG A 88 5.09 3.10 -10.53
C ARG A 88 5.13 4.60 -10.83
N LYS A 89 4.00 5.31 -10.73
CA LYS A 89 3.98 6.78 -10.84
C LYS A 89 4.87 7.44 -9.78
N ALA A 90 4.73 7.02 -8.52
CA ALA A 90 5.56 7.53 -7.44
C ALA A 90 7.06 7.26 -7.68
N ILE A 91 7.40 6.03 -8.13
CA ILE A 91 8.78 5.67 -8.51
C ILE A 91 9.32 6.60 -9.60
N THR A 92 8.51 6.94 -10.62
CA THR A 92 8.92 7.85 -11.68
C THR A 92 9.26 9.24 -11.13
N SER A 93 8.40 9.84 -10.30
CA SER A 93 8.66 11.17 -9.73
C SER A 93 9.88 11.18 -8.81
N LEU A 94 10.05 10.14 -7.98
CA LEU A 94 11.23 10.00 -7.12
C LEU A 94 12.51 9.73 -7.91
N TYR A 95 12.41 9.02 -9.03
CA TYR A 95 13.53 8.81 -9.94
C TYR A 95 13.96 10.12 -10.59
N LYS A 96 13.02 10.91 -11.11
CA LYS A 96 13.28 12.26 -11.64
C LYS A 96 13.99 13.14 -10.60
N LEU A 97 13.51 13.16 -9.35
CA LEU A 97 14.14 13.95 -8.29
C LEU A 97 15.56 13.45 -7.98
N ASN A 98 15.76 12.14 -7.88
CA ASN A 98 17.09 11.58 -7.65
C ASN A 98 18.05 11.90 -8.79
N PHE A 99 17.54 11.92 -10.02
CA PHE A 99 18.28 12.28 -11.21
C PHE A 99 18.71 13.75 -11.19
N GLU A 100 17.77 14.67 -10.94
CA GLU A 100 18.04 16.10 -10.71
C GLU A 100 19.13 16.30 -9.64
N MET A 101 19.02 15.62 -8.49
CA MET A 101 20.00 15.71 -7.41
C MET A 101 21.41 15.28 -7.85
N LEU A 102 21.51 14.27 -8.73
CA LEU A 102 22.76 13.79 -9.30
C LEU A 102 23.34 14.80 -10.30
N GLU A 103 22.51 15.39 -11.16
CA GLU A 103 22.95 16.40 -12.13
C GLU A 103 23.45 17.66 -11.44
N VAL A 104 22.68 18.18 -10.48
CA VAL A 104 23.09 19.32 -9.65
C VAL A 104 24.42 19.04 -8.95
N LYS A 105 24.58 17.85 -8.37
CA LYS A 105 25.83 17.43 -7.73
C LYS A 105 26.99 17.40 -8.73
N GLY A 106 26.79 16.86 -9.94
CA GLY A 106 27.80 16.85 -10.99
C GLY A 106 28.24 18.25 -11.42
N ALA A 107 27.27 19.16 -11.59
CA ALA A 107 27.53 20.55 -11.95
C ALA A 107 28.22 21.35 -10.83
N GLN A 108 27.84 21.10 -9.58
CA GLN A 108 28.52 21.66 -8.41
C GLN A 108 29.97 21.16 -8.32
N GLU A 109 30.24 19.87 -8.45
CA GLU A 109 31.63 19.38 -8.44
C GLU A 109 32.45 19.93 -9.62
N TYR A 110 31.83 20.15 -10.79
CA TYR A 110 32.50 20.81 -11.91
C TYR A 110 32.90 22.25 -11.58
N THR A 111 31.95 23.05 -11.07
CA THR A 111 32.19 24.45 -10.70
C THR A 111 33.20 24.58 -9.57
N LYS A 112 33.13 23.72 -8.55
CA LYS A 112 34.08 23.65 -7.43
C LYS A 112 35.54 23.52 -7.88
N ASN A 113 35.78 22.71 -8.92
CA ASN A 113 37.11 22.49 -9.46
C ASN A 113 37.64 23.69 -10.25
N LEU A 114 36.75 24.52 -10.81
CA LEU A 114 37.10 25.72 -11.57
C LEU A 114 37.24 26.96 -10.69
N SER A 115 36.47 27.05 -9.60
CA SER A 115 36.43 28.24 -8.74
C SER A 115 37.72 28.41 -7.94
N THR A 116 38.29 29.60 -8.04
CA THR A 116 39.40 30.07 -7.19
C THR A 116 38.92 30.88 -5.99
N GLU A 117 37.80 31.58 -6.14
CA GLU A 117 37.22 32.44 -5.11
C GLU A 117 35.87 31.89 -4.58
N LEU A 118 35.51 32.25 -3.35
CA LEU A 118 34.25 31.86 -2.71
C LEU A 118 33.03 32.40 -3.46
N LYS A 119 33.14 33.62 -4.00
CA LYS A 119 32.08 34.27 -4.77
C LYS A 119 31.77 33.51 -6.05
N ASP A 120 32.81 33.11 -6.79
CA ASP A 120 32.66 32.32 -8.01
C ASP A 120 32.05 30.94 -7.73
N TRP A 121 32.44 30.33 -6.61
CA TRP A 121 31.86 29.08 -6.14
C TRP A 121 30.37 29.22 -5.82
N GLU A 122 29.99 30.23 -5.04
CA GLU A 122 28.61 30.43 -4.64
C GLU A 122 27.70 30.69 -5.85
N HIS A 123 28.14 31.54 -6.78
CA HIS A 123 27.43 31.76 -8.03
C HIS A 123 27.35 30.48 -8.89
N GLY A 124 28.42 29.69 -8.94
CA GLY A 124 28.43 28.39 -9.61
C GLY A 124 27.43 27.39 -9.00
N ARG A 125 27.37 27.34 -7.66
CA ARG A 125 26.42 26.51 -6.90
C ARG A 125 24.97 26.91 -7.17
N GLN A 126 24.66 28.20 -7.13
CA GLN A 126 23.32 28.71 -7.46
C GLN A 126 22.95 28.44 -8.91
N ARG A 127 23.89 28.63 -9.84
CA ARG A 127 23.70 28.33 -11.25
C ARG A 127 23.37 26.86 -11.47
N ALA A 128 24.07 25.94 -10.79
CA ALA A 128 23.78 24.51 -10.87
C ALA A 128 22.33 24.19 -10.46
N PHE A 129 21.82 24.79 -9.38
CA PHE A 129 20.40 24.64 -9.02
C PHE A 129 19.47 25.26 -10.08
N SER A 130 19.76 26.47 -10.57
CA SER A 130 18.91 27.10 -11.58
C SER A 130 18.81 26.35 -12.91
N GLN A 131 19.87 25.65 -13.30
CA GLN A 131 19.97 24.98 -14.59
C GLN A 131 19.45 23.55 -14.57
N TYR A 132 19.74 22.82 -13.49
CA TYR A 132 19.48 21.37 -13.42
C TYR A 132 18.34 21.01 -12.48
N ALA A 133 17.91 21.92 -11.59
CA ALA A 133 16.76 21.66 -10.73
C ALA A 133 15.45 22.07 -11.39
N ASP A 134 14.47 21.18 -11.40
CA ASP A 134 13.13 21.49 -11.87
C ASP A 134 12.42 22.34 -10.80
N ASN A 135 12.08 23.57 -11.19
CA ASN A 135 11.39 24.55 -10.36
C ASN A 135 9.92 24.70 -10.74
N SER A 136 9.39 23.83 -11.60
CA SER A 136 7.99 23.84 -11.99
C SER A 136 7.10 23.48 -10.81
N GLN A 137 5.99 24.22 -10.68
CA GLN A 137 4.98 23.92 -9.67
C GLN A 137 4.34 22.54 -9.93
N GLU A 138 4.31 22.12 -11.19
CA GLU A 138 3.80 20.81 -11.63
C GLU A 138 4.65 19.68 -11.06
N PHE A 139 5.98 19.75 -11.19
CA PHE A 139 6.86 18.73 -10.63
C PHE A 139 6.79 18.68 -9.10
N GLU A 140 6.66 19.82 -8.43
CA GLU A 140 6.50 19.84 -6.97
C GLU A 140 5.20 19.15 -6.53
N LYS A 141 4.10 19.32 -7.29
CA LYS A 141 2.85 18.57 -7.07
C LYS A 141 3.02 17.08 -7.35
N GLU A 142 3.73 16.70 -8.42
CA GLU A 142 4.05 15.28 -8.71
C GLU A 142 4.84 14.63 -7.57
N LEU A 143 5.74 15.36 -6.92
CA LEU A 143 6.50 14.86 -5.76
C LEU A 143 5.65 14.71 -4.52
N ASP A 144 4.77 15.68 -4.24
CA ASP A 144 3.84 15.59 -3.12
C ASP A 144 2.85 14.44 -3.32
N GLU A 145 2.34 14.23 -4.53
CA GLU A 145 1.53 13.06 -4.89
C GLU A 145 2.33 11.76 -4.73
N ALA A 146 3.59 11.72 -5.17
CA ALA A 146 4.43 10.54 -4.99
C ALA A 146 4.63 10.18 -3.51
N VAL A 147 4.84 11.16 -2.65
CA VAL A 147 4.92 10.96 -1.18
C VAL A 147 3.60 10.43 -0.64
N MET A 148 2.46 10.98 -1.07
CA MET A 148 1.13 10.51 -0.68
C MET A 148 0.92 9.03 -1.08
N LEU A 149 1.22 8.66 -2.33
CA LEU A 149 1.10 7.28 -2.82
C LEU A 149 2.04 6.32 -2.08
N VAL A 150 3.25 6.76 -1.72
CA VAL A 150 4.15 5.97 -0.85
C VAL A 150 3.57 5.85 0.55
N SER A 151 2.89 6.86 1.07
CA SER A 151 2.34 6.87 2.43
C SER A 151 1.20 5.87 2.63
N GLU A 152 0.41 5.62 1.59
CA GLU A 152 -0.66 4.63 1.60
C GLU A 152 -0.16 3.23 1.95
N GLU A 153 1.08 2.89 1.56
CA GLU A 153 1.64 1.54 1.70
C GLU A 153 2.84 1.46 2.64
N TYR A 154 3.62 2.53 2.73
CA TYR A 154 4.87 2.60 3.47
C TYR A 154 4.97 3.92 4.25
N PRO A 155 4.12 4.15 5.27
CA PRO A 155 4.02 5.43 5.97
C PRO A 155 5.35 5.87 6.60
N LEU A 156 6.12 4.93 7.17
CA LEU A 156 7.43 5.23 7.77
C LEU A 156 8.47 5.68 6.74
N ILE A 157 8.39 5.18 5.50
CA ILE A 157 9.25 5.62 4.39
C ILE A 157 8.80 7.01 3.95
N ALA A 158 7.50 7.23 3.79
CA ALA A 158 6.93 8.50 3.35
C ALA A 158 7.27 9.66 4.29
N VAL A 159 7.21 9.45 5.62
CA VAL A 159 7.57 10.49 6.61
C VAL A 159 9.03 10.94 6.47
N LYS A 160 9.96 10.00 6.30
CA LYS A 160 11.38 10.34 6.09
C LYS A 160 11.56 11.04 4.75
N LEU A 161 10.92 10.51 3.72
CA LEU A 161 11.00 11.06 2.37
C LEU A 161 10.51 12.51 2.31
N SER A 162 9.35 12.80 2.89
CA SER A 162 8.77 14.15 2.93
C SER A 162 9.66 15.14 3.67
N GLN A 163 10.24 14.74 4.80
CA GLN A 163 11.16 15.57 5.58
C GLN A 163 12.40 15.95 4.77
N PHE A 164 12.99 14.99 4.05
CA PHE A 164 14.22 15.23 3.30
C PHE A 164 13.98 15.92 1.95
N ILE A 165 12.84 15.69 1.29
CA ILE A 165 12.42 16.49 0.13
C ILE A 165 12.24 17.95 0.54
N ARG A 166 11.57 18.23 1.67
CA ARG A 166 11.42 19.59 2.18
C ARG A 166 12.76 20.26 2.50
N LYS A 167 13.71 19.52 3.08
CA LYS A 167 15.09 20.02 3.31
C LYS A 167 15.79 20.35 1.99
N TYR A 168 15.65 19.48 0.98
CA TYR A 168 16.24 19.73 -0.33
C TYR A 168 15.63 20.96 -1.02
N ARG A 169 14.30 21.13 -0.99
CA ARG A 169 13.60 22.34 -1.48
C ARG A 169 14.13 23.61 -0.83
N PHE A 170 14.38 23.56 0.48
CA PHE A 170 15.00 24.67 1.21
C PHE A 170 16.42 24.96 0.70
N ILE A 171 17.28 23.95 0.55
CA ILE A 171 18.66 24.13 0.07
C ILE A 171 18.69 24.69 -1.36
N LYS A 172 17.83 24.16 -2.25
CA LYS A 172 17.67 24.60 -3.66
C LYS A 172 17.40 26.09 -3.79
N THR A 173 16.62 26.66 -2.87
CA THR A 173 16.12 28.04 -2.95
C THR A 173 16.95 29.04 -2.15
N LYS A 174 17.95 28.59 -1.38
CA LYS A 174 18.75 29.47 -0.51
C LYS A 174 20.06 29.87 -1.16
N SER A 175 20.23 31.19 -1.33
CA SER A 175 21.51 31.85 -1.56
C SER A 175 22.25 32.08 -0.24
N LEU A 176 23.58 32.01 -0.29
CA LEU A 176 24.48 32.37 0.82
C LEU A 176 25.29 33.63 0.51
N ASP A 177 24.88 34.45 -0.49
CA ASP A 177 25.65 35.60 -0.96
C ASP A 177 25.97 36.61 0.15
N GLY A 178 25.01 36.84 1.05
CA GLY A 178 25.17 37.76 2.18
C GLY A 178 26.20 37.32 3.24
N PHE A 179 26.75 36.10 3.12
CA PHE A 179 27.77 35.58 4.02
C PHE A 179 29.16 35.49 3.37
N ILE A 180 29.30 35.78 2.08
CA ILE A 180 30.57 35.65 1.34
C ILE A 180 31.70 36.44 2.02
N ASP A 181 31.41 37.64 2.51
CA ASP A 181 32.38 38.51 3.20
C ASP A 181 32.82 37.95 4.57
N LYS A 182 32.05 37.00 5.12
CA LYS A 182 32.31 36.33 6.40
C LYS A 182 32.64 34.86 6.16
N GLU A 183 33.83 34.61 5.64
CA GLU A 183 34.29 33.28 5.19
C GLU A 183 33.99 32.15 6.19
N ALA A 184 34.31 32.32 7.48
CA ALA A 184 34.08 31.29 8.50
C ALA A 184 32.59 30.91 8.62
N ILE A 185 31.68 31.90 8.60
CA ILE A 185 30.24 31.68 8.69
C ILE A 185 29.72 31.05 7.40
N TYR A 186 30.18 31.55 6.24
CA TYR A 186 29.82 30.99 4.94
C TYR A 186 30.20 29.51 4.84
N LEU A 187 31.43 29.16 5.19
CA LEU A 187 31.93 27.78 5.13
C LEU A 187 31.14 26.84 6.06
N GLN A 188 30.74 27.32 7.25
CA GLN A 188 29.90 26.53 8.16
C GLN A 188 28.50 26.28 7.58
N LEU A 189 27.86 27.31 7.02
CA LEU A 189 26.54 27.20 6.39
C LEU A 189 26.58 26.31 5.14
N LEU A 190 27.62 26.46 4.32
CA LEU A 190 27.87 25.65 3.13
C LEU A 190 28.01 24.17 3.50
N ALA A 191 28.83 23.85 4.50
CA ALA A 191 29.00 22.47 4.97
C ALA A 191 27.67 21.86 5.46
N GLY A 192 26.84 22.65 6.14
CA GLY A 192 25.48 22.25 6.54
C GLY A 192 24.58 21.94 5.34
N ASN A 193 24.60 22.81 4.32
CA ASN A 193 23.82 22.64 3.10
C ASN A 193 24.27 21.40 2.29
N GLU A 194 25.58 21.21 2.10
CA GLU A 194 26.13 20.05 1.37
C GLU A 194 25.82 18.74 2.08
N THR A 195 25.98 18.71 3.42
CA THR A 195 25.60 17.54 4.24
C THR A 195 24.10 17.25 4.13
N GLY A 196 23.27 18.31 4.18
CA GLY A 196 21.82 18.19 4.01
C GLY A 196 21.44 17.67 2.63
N GLN A 197 22.11 18.13 1.57
CA GLN A 197 21.89 17.68 0.19
C GLN A 197 22.29 16.21 0.00
N LEU A 198 23.45 15.78 0.51
CA LEU A 198 23.86 14.37 0.48
C LEU A 198 22.90 13.47 1.24
N ALA A 199 22.46 13.90 2.43
CA ALA A 199 21.51 13.14 3.23
C ALA A 199 20.15 13.04 2.52
N ALA A 200 19.67 14.12 1.90
CA ALA A 200 18.44 14.11 1.12
C ALA A 200 18.53 13.15 -0.07
N GLN A 201 19.61 13.23 -0.85
CA GLN A 201 19.87 12.32 -1.96
C GLN A 201 19.87 10.85 -1.50
N TYR A 202 20.59 10.53 -0.43
CA TYR A 202 20.64 9.18 0.12
C TYR A 202 19.24 8.68 0.50
N VAL A 203 18.44 9.51 1.17
CA VAL A 203 17.08 9.13 1.60
C VAL A 203 16.17 8.93 0.40
N VAL A 204 16.21 9.80 -0.61
CA VAL A 204 15.41 9.67 -1.83
C VAL A 204 15.80 8.40 -2.58
N GLU A 205 17.09 8.17 -2.84
CA GLU A 205 17.58 6.99 -3.56
C GLU A 205 17.24 5.69 -2.83
N ASN A 206 17.47 5.63 -1.52
CA ASN A 206 17.19 4.44 -0.72
C ASN A 206 15.69 4.16 -0.66
N SER A 207 14.85 5.19 -0.55
CA SER A 207 13.40 5.06 -0.55
C SER A 207 12.90 4.60 -1.92
N LEU A 208 13.39 5.20 -3.00
CA LEU A 208 13.12 4.80 -4.38
C LEU A 208 13.43 3.32 -4.60
N LEU A 209 14.63 2.86 -4.25
CA LEU A 209 15.04 1.47 -4.44
C LEU A 209 14.24 0.50 -3.56
N LYS A 210 13.91 0.88 -2.32
CA LYS A 210 13.05 0.06 -1.46
C LYS A 210 11.65 -0.09 -2.03
N VAL A 211 11.04 1.01 -2.46
CA VAL A 211 9.70 0.99 -3.07
C VAL A 211 9.73 0.20 -4.37
N ALA A 212 10.72 0.41 -5.24
CA ALA A 212 10.88 -0.34 -6.48
C ALA A 212 10.99 -1.85 -6.23
N PHE A 213 11.83 -2.28 -5.28
CA PHE A 213 12.01 -3.70 -4.95
C PHE A 213 10.71 -4.37 -4.50
N ARG A 214 9.84 -3.64 -3.80
CA ARG A 214 8.54 -4.16 -3.34
C ARG A 214 7.49 -4.21 -4.43
N VAL A 215 7.61 -3.37 -5.46
CA VAL A 215 6.70 -3.38 -6.62
C VAL A 215 7.10 -4.44 -7.61
N ASP A 216 8.38 -4.44 -8.02
CA ASP A 216 8.91 -5.26 -9.10
C ASP A 216 10.44 -5.38 -9.00
N PHE A 217 10.94 -6.61 -8.88
CA PHE A 217 12.37 -6.89 -8.77
C PHE A 217 13.16 -6.46 -10.01
N TRP A 218 12.60 -6.61 -11.21
CA TRP A 218 13.25 -6.22 -12.45
C TRP A 218 13.37 -4.70 -12.55
N LEU A 219 12.31 -3.98 -12.17
CA LEU A 219 12.35 -2.52 -12.08
C LEU A 219 13.45 -2.05 -11.12
N TRP A 220 13.57 -2.71 -9.96
CA TRP A 220 14.64 -2.43 -9.01
C TRP A 220 16.04 -2.66 -9.60
N CYS A 221 16.26 -3.80 -10.27
CA CYS A 221 17.52 -4.10 -10.94
C CYS A 221 17.87 -3.01 -11.96
N THR A 222 16.93 -2.64 -12.82
CA THR A 222 17.11 -1.62 -13.85
C THR A 222 17.46 -0.27 -13.23
N LEU A 223 16.67 0.21 -12.26
CA LEU A 223 16.93 1.48 -11.58
C LEU A 223 18.30 1.48 -10.88
N LYS A 224 18.65 0.39 -10.20
CA LYS A 224 19.93 0.27 -9.50
C LYS A 224 21.11 0.30 -10.46
N LEU A 225 21.02 -0.34 -11.62
CA LEU A 225 22.06 -0.32 -12.64
C LEU A 225 22.19 1.07 -13.28
N ASP A 226 21.07 1.73 -13.57
CA ASP A 226 21.05 3.05 -14.19
C ASP A 226 21.63 4.12 -13.25
N ILE A 227 21.20 4.14 -11.98
CA ILE A 227 21.76 5.02 -10.94
C ILE A 227 23.27 4.80 -10.78
N ARG A 228 23.73 3.53 -10.79
CA ARG A 228 25.16 3.22 -10.74
C ARG A 228 25.91 3.74 -11.95
N LYS A 229 25.34 3.65 -13.15
CA LYS A 229 25.94 4.16 -14.39
C LYS A 229 26.10 5.67 -14.32
N PHE A 230 25.07 6.40 -13.87
CA PHE A 230 25.15 7.85 -13.68
C PHE A 230 26.20 8.24 -12.64
N LYS A 231 26.22 7.56 -11.48
CA LYS A 231 27.22 7.82 -10.44
C LYS A 231 28.66 7.61 -10.90
N LYS A 232 28.93 6.68 -11.84
CA LYS A 232 30.28 6.49 -12.40
C LYS A 232 30.77 7.72 -13.20
N GLY A 233 29.85 8.47 -13.82
CA GLY A 233 30.18 9.68 -14.57
C GLY A 233 30.47 10.90 -13.69
N ILE A 234 29.97 10.89 -12.45
CA ILE A 234 30.22 11.95 -11.46
C ILE A 234 31.50 11.57 -10.71
N LYS A 235 32.60 12.28 -10.96
CA LYS A 235 33.84 12.08 -10.19
C LYS A 235 33.50 12.15 -8.70
N SER A 236 34.00 11.17 -7.94
CA SER A 236 33.83 11.09 -6.48
C SER A 236 34.67 12.17 -5.78
N GLY A 237 34.37 13.44 -6.06
CA GLY A 237 34.71 14.54 -5.17
C GLY A 237 33.71 14.48 -4.02
N ASP A 238 34.20 14.31 -2.79
CA ASP A 238 33.35 14.48 -1.63
C ASP A 238 32.92 15.95 -1.58
N MET A 239 31.61 16.19 -1.78
CA MET A 239 31.02 17.50 -1.50
C MET A 239 31.37 17.93 -0.06
N ILE A 240 31.60 16.97 0.85
CA ILE A 240 31.95 17.10 2.27
C ILE A 240 33.22 17.97 2.53
N HIS A 241 34.04 18.27 1.52
CA HIS A 241 35.31 18.97 1.69
C HIS A 241 35.43 20.30 0.94
N SER A 242 34.35 20.94 0.48
CA SER A 242 34.42 22.29 -0.07
C SER A 242 35.08 23.27 0.92
N SER A 243 34.67 23.23 2.19
CA SER A 243 35.26 24.01 3.27
C SER A 243 36.75 23.74 3.49
N GLN A 244 37.18 22.48 3.36
CA GLN A 244 38.58 22.11 3.48
C GLN A 244 39.40 22.53 2.25
N ALA A 245 38.78 22.50 1.06
CA ALA A 245 39.43 22.90 -0.20
C ALA A 245 39.70 24.40 -0.23
N PHE A 246 38.77 25.23 0.26
CA PHE A 246 38.96 26.68 0.35
C PHE A 246 39.89 27.06 1.51
N ASN A 247 39.78 26.44 2.70
CA ASN A 247 40.74 26.63 3.80
C ASN A 247 42.19 26.30 3.39
N LYS A 248 42.40 25.28 2.55
CA LYS A 248 43.73 24.92 2.06
C LYS A 248 44.27 25.91 1.02
N LYS A 249 43.39 26.53 0.23
CA LYS A 249 43.76 27.55 -0.76
C LYS A 249 44.05 28.91 -0.11
N SER A 250 43.26 29.33 0.89
CA SER A 250 43.49 30.57 1.64
C SER A 250 44.82 30.55 2.40
N GLY A 251 45.11 29.48 3.15
CA GLY A 251 46.40 29.33 3.84
C GLY A 251 47.61 29.18 2.92
N LYS A 252 47.43 28.80 1.65
CA LYS A 252 48.49 28.80 0.63
C LYS A 252 48.74 30.20 0.07
N LYS A 253 47.71 31.05 -0.01
CA LYS A 253 47.80 32.43 -0.47
C LYS A 253 48.51 33.31 0.57
N GLU A 254 48.15 33.17 1.86
CA GLU A 254 48.84 33.85 2.98
C GLU A 254 50.35 33.51 3.04
N LYS A 255 50.72 32.23 2.90
CA LYS A 255 52.14 31.83 2.91
C LYS A 255 52.97 32.38 1.76
N VAL A 256 52.35 32.57 0.58
CA VAL A 256 53.04 33.14 -0.59
C VAL A 256 53.23 34.65 -0.40
N GLU A 257 52.21 35.35 0.08
CA GLU A 257 52.29 36.79 0.37
C GLU A 257 53.30 37.10 1.49
N GLU A 258 53.36 36.27 2.53
CA GLU A 258 54.33 36.44 3.63
C GLU A 258 55.79 36.17 3.21
N SER A 259 56.00 35.28 2.22
CA SER A 259 57.33 35.02 1.64
C SER A 259 57.81 36.13 0.70
N THR A 260 56.87 36.84 0.07
CA THR A 260 57.16 37.91 -0.89
C THR A 260 57.45 39.25 -0.18
N GLN A 261 56.95 39.44 1.04
CA GLN A 261 57.24 40.62 1.88
C GLN A 261 58.55 40.50 2.69
N LYS A 262 59.14 39.30 2.78
CA LYS A 262 60.40 39.04 3.49
C LYS A 262 61.64 39.00 2.58
N THR A 263 61.49 39.34 1.30
CA THR A 263 62.58 39.45 0.31
C THR A 263 62.72 40.89 -0.15
#